data_AF-A0A6N7G632-F1
#
_entry.id   AF-A0A6N7G632-F1
#
_cell.length_a   1.000
_cell.length_b   1.000
_cell.length_c   1.000
_cell.angle_alpha   90.00
_cell.angle_beta   90.00
_cell.angle_gamma   90.00
#
_symmetry.space_group_name_H-M   'P 1'
#
loop_
_entity.id
_entity.type
_entity.pdbx_description
1 polymer ?
#
loop_
_entity_poly.entity_id
_entity_poly.type
_entity_poly.pdbx_seq_one_letter_code
_entity_poly.pdbx_strand_id
1 'polypeptide(L)'
;MVVLMGTPATASNHPTPPAAEPTAIRACLTPTLAAEFDHEWTVVLDRVKQSQDLTDLHALLNKWQHTAYLEQRDPGAYYRMLAKAEQITRAGGNSDAVPFEDMQALIRKRQGR
;
A
#
# COMPACT_ATOMS: atom_id res chain seq x y z
N MET A 1 -8.77 -12.31 48.73
CA MET A 1 -8.58 -12.69 47.32
C MET A 1 -9.10 -11.53 46.48
N VAL A 2 -8.20 -10.70 45.94
CA VAL A 2 -8.55 -9.45 45.23
C VAL A 2 -8.73 -9.79 43.75
N VAL A 3 -9.90 -9.50 43.20
CA VAL A 3 -10.17 -9.64 41.75
C VAL A 3 -9.60 -8.41 41.06
N LEU A 4 -8.55 -8.59 40.26
CA LEU A 4 -8.01 -7.55 39.39
C LEU A 4 -8.92 -7.44 38.16
N MET A 5 -9.73 -6.38 38.08
CA MET A 5 -10.40 -6.02 36.82
C MET A 5 -9.34 -5.54 35.83
N GLY A 6 -8.99 -6.39 34.87
CA GLY A 6 -8.23 -5.98 33.69
C GLY A 6 -9.06 -5.01 32.87
N THR A 7 -8.56 -3.79 32.69
CA THR A 7 -9.09 -2.80 31.77
C THR A 7 -9.04 -3.36 30.35
N PRO A 8 -10.15 -3.36 29.57
CA PRO A 8 -10.08 -3.75 28.17
C PRO A 8 -9.23 -2.70 27.44
N ALA A 9 -8.10 -3.12 26.87
CA ALA A 9 -7.40 -2.32 25.90
C ALA A 9 -8.36 -2.07 24.73
N THR A 10 -8.71 -0.81 24.49
CA THR A 10 -9.44 -0.39 23.29
C THR A 10 -8.64 -0.83 22.07
N ALA A 11 -9.10 -1.89 21.40
CA ALA A 11 -8.53 -2.28 20.12
C ALA A 11 -8.65 -1.08 19.17
N SER A 12 -7.51 -0.53 18.79
CA SER A 12 -7.43 0.52 17.79
C SER A 12 -8.07 0.01 16.51
N ASN A 13 -9.16 0.64 16.05
CA ASN A 13 -9.96 0.25 14.88
C ASN A 13 -9.24 0.52 13.54
N HIS A 14 -7.91 0.47 13.53
CA HIS A 14 -7.12 0.61 12.32
C HIS A 14 -7.11 -0.74 11.61
N PRO A 15 -7.37 -0.77 10.30
CA PRO A 15 -7.21 -2.00 9.54
C PRO A 15 -5.79 -2.53 9.76
N THR A 16 -5.65 -3.85 9.87
CA THR A 16 -4.34 -4.50 9.85
C THR A 16 -4.02 -4.91 8.42
N PRO A 17 -2.75 -4.86 8.00
CA PRO A 17 -2.36 -5.38 6.70
C PRO A 17 -2.84 -6.84 6.55
N PRO A 18 -3.37 -7.24 5.37
CA PRO A 18 -3.73 -8.62 5.14
C PRO A 18 -2.48 -9.52 5.16
N ALA A 19 -2.65 -10.82 5.40
CA ALA A 19 -1.57 -11.77 5.21
C ALA A 19 -1.06 -11.70 3.75
N ALA A 20 0.22 -11.98 3.52
CA ALA A 20 0.84 -11.99 2.19
C ALA A 20 0.46 -13.25 1.38
N GLU A 21 -0.81 -13.66 1.49
CA GLU A 21 -1.40 -14.81 0.81
C GLU A 21 -2.31 -14.30 -0.32
N PRO A 22 -2.27 -14.91 -1.52
CA PRO A 22 -3.06 -14.43 -2.67
C PRO A 22 -4.55 -14.28 -2.35
N THR A 23 -5.14 -15.27 -1.67
CA THR A 23 -6.55 -15.27 -1.29
C THR A 23 -6.89 -14.17 -0.28
N ALA A 24 -6.00 -13.94 0.70
CA ALA A 24 -6.20 -12.92 1.71
C ALA A 24 -6.09 -11.51 1.11
N ILE A 25 -5.12 -11.30 0.23
CA ILE A 25 -4.95 -10.05 -0.52
C ILE A 25 -6.20 -9.80 -1.37
N ARG A 26 -6.61 -10.77 -2.20
CA ARG A 26 -7.73 -10.63 -3.14
C ARG A 26 -9.06 -10.31 -2.44
N ALA A 27 -9.30 -10.86 -1.25
CA ALA A 27 -10.50 -10.59 -0.45
C ALA A 27 -10.61 -9.12 0.02
N CYS A 28 -9.49 -8.40 0.04
CA CYS A 28 -9.42 -7.01 0.49
C CYS A 28 -9.55 -6.00 -0.67
N LEU A 29 -9.54 -6.47 -1.91
CA LEU A 29 -9.53 -5.62 -3.09
C LEU A 29 -10.95 -5.33 -3.58
N THR A 30 -11.15 -4.14 -4.13
CA THR A 30 -12.34 -3.83 -4.92
C THR A 30 -12.36 -4.69 -6.19
N PRO A 31 -13.52 -4.90 -6.86
CA PRO A 31 -13.58 -5.71 -8.07
C PRO A 31 -12.60 -5.30 -9.16
N THR A 32 -12.40 -3.99 -9.35
CA THR A 32 -11.48 -3.47 -10.36
C THR A 32 -10.03 -3.78 -10.00
N LEU A 33 -9.63 -3.60 -8.74
CA LEU A 33 -8.28 -3.93 -8.29
C LEU A 33 -8.01 -5.43 -8.26
N ALA A 34 -9.03 -6.24 -7.94
CA ALA A 34 -8.92 -7.69 -8.02
C ALA A 34 -8.65 -8.15 -9.45
N ALA A 35 -9.24 -7.51 -10.46
CA ALA A 35 -8.96 -7.81 -11.85
C ALA A 35 -7.51 -7.47 -12.25
N GLU A 36 -6.98 -6.33 -11.81
CA GLU A 36 -5.58 -5.95 -12.01
C GLU A 36 -4.62 -6.93 -11.30
N PHE A 37 -4.94 -7.32 -10.07
CA PHE A 37 -4.18 -8.35 -9.35
C PHE A 37 -4.18 -9.68 -10.09
N ASP A 38 -5.35 -10.17 -10.51
CA ASP A 38 -5.49 -11.45 -11.22
C ASP A 38 -4.72 -11.44 -12.57
N HIS A 39 -4.67 -10.28 -13.25
CA HIS A 39 -3.88 -10.09 -14.46
C HIS A 39 -2.38 -10.18 -14.19
N GLU A 40 -1.85 -9.39 -13.24
CA GLU A 40 -0.42 -9.42 -12.90
C GLU A 40 0.00 -10.78 -12.33
N TRP A 41 -0.86 -11.43 -11.54
CA TRP A 41 -0.66 -12.77 -11.00
C TRP A 41 -0.41 -13.79 -12.12
N THR A 42 -1.24 -13.75 -13.17
CA THR A 42 -1.10 -14.64 -14.32
C THR A 42 0.24 -14.43 -15.03
N VAL A 43 0.64 -13.18 -15.24
CA VAL A 43 1.90 -12.81 -15.90
C VAL A 43 3.12 -13.27 -15.09
N VAL A 44 3.12 -13.03 -13.78
CA VAL A 44 4.22 -13.42 -12.90
C VAL A 44 4.32 -14.93 -12.78
N LEU A 45 3.20 -15.64 -12.61
CA LEU A 45 3.22 -17.10 -12.57
C LEU A 45 3.76 -17.72 -13.86
N ASP A 46 3.52 -17.13 -15.02
CA ASP A 46 4.10 -17.60 -16.28
C ASP A 46 5.64 -17.48 -16.29
N ARG A 47 6.17 -16.34 -15.81
CA ARG A 47 7.62 -16.13 -15.67
C ARG A 47 8.26 -17.06 -14.65
N VAL A 48 7.59 -17.27 -13.52
CA VAL A 48 8.04 -18.18 -12.45
C VAL A 48 8.10 -19.61 -12.99
N LYS A 49 7.13 -20.05 -13.79
CA LYS A 49 7.15 -21.39 -14.39
C LYS A 49 8.36 -21.59 -15.31
N GLN A 50 8.76 -20.55 -16.05
CA GLN A 50 9.88 -20.61 -16.99
C GLN A 50 11.24 -20.53 -16.28
N SER A 51 11.38 -19.64 -15.30
CA SER A 51 12.65 -19.36 -14.61
C SER A 51 12.89 -20.24 -13.38
N GLN A 52 11.81 -20.76 -12.78
CA GLN A 52 11.79 -21.39 -11.45
C GLN A 52 12.23 -20.46 -10.30
N ASP A 53 12.33 -19.15 -10.56
CA ASP A 53 12.65 -18.14 -9.56
C ASP A 53 11.35 -17.57 -8.98
N LEU A 54 11.25 -17.53 -7.65
CA LEU A 54 10.09 -17.02 -6.92
C LEU A 54 10.23 -15.54 -6.54
N THR A 55 11.35 -14.89 -6.86
CA THR A 55 11.62 -13.49 -6.49
C THR A 55 10.50 -12.55 -6.98
N ASP A 56 10.09 -12.70 -8.24
CA ASP A 56 9.01 -11.90 -8.82
C ASP A 56 7.66 -12.16 -8.16
N LEU A 57 7.41 -13.40 -7.70
CA LEU A 57 6.19 -13.76 -6.98
C LEU A 57 6.13 -13.10 -5.60
N HIS A 58 7.23 -13.11 -4.85
CA HIS A 58 7.31 -12.43 -3.56
C HIS A 58 7.19 -10.92 -3.71
N ALA A 59 7.81 -10.33 -4.74
CA ALA A 59 7.68 -8.91 -5.05
C ALA A 59 6.22 -8.52 -5.37
N LEU A 60 5.53 -9.34 -6.16
CA LEU A 60 4.12 -9.16 -6.47
C LEU A 60 3.24 -9.18 -5.20
N LEU A 61 3.41 -10.20 -4.35
CA LEU A 61 2.63 -10.33 -3.12
C LEU A 61 2.86 -9.16 -2.16
N ASN A 62 4.10 -8.72 -1.99
CA ASN A 62 4.43 -7.57 -1.15
C ASN A 62 3.80 -6.27 -1.67
N LYS A 63 3.89 -6.03 -2.99
CA LYS A 63 3.24 -4.88 -3.64
C LYS A 63 1.74 -4.87 -3.34
N TRP A 64 1.06 -5.99 -3.62
CA TRP A 64 -0.39 -6.06 -3.50
C TRP A 64 -0.90 -6.12 -2.07
N GLN A 65 -0.12 -6.67 -1.13
CA GLN A 65 -0.40 -6.54 0.30
C GLN A 65 -0.42 -5.06 0.72
N HIS A 66 0.56 -4.27 0.26
CA HIS A 66 0.61 -2.83 0.55
C HIS A 66 -0.57 -2.09 -0.10
N THR A 67 -0.89 -2.39 -1.36
CA THR A 67 -2.05 -1.80 -2.05
C THR A 67 -3.37 -2.13 -1.35
N ALA A 68 -3.59 -3.39 -0.98
CA ALA A 68 -4.79 -3.83 -0.27
C ALA A 68 -4.92 -3.12 1.08
N TYR A 69 -3.83 -3.01 1.83
CA TYR A 69 -3.81 -2.27 3.09
C TYR A 69 -4.14 -0.78 2.91
N LEU A 70 -3.54 -0.13 1.91
CA LEU A 70 -3.82 1.28 1.62
C LEU A 70 -5.28 1.51 1.24
N GLU A 71 -5.85 0.64 0.42
CA GLU A 71 -7.24 0.76 -0.02
C GLU A 71 -8.26 0.54 1.09
N GLN A 72 -7.97 -0.35 2.04
CA GLN A 72 -8.79 -0.48 3.25
C GLN A 72 -8.78 0.79 4.11
N ARG A 73 -7.62 1.48 4.17
CA ARG A 73 -7.45 2.67 4.99
C ARG A 73 -7.98 3.93 4.32
N ASP A 74 -7.84 4.03 3.01
CA ASP A 74 -8.19 5.20 2.20
C ASP A 74 -8.74 4.75 0.83
N PRO A 75 -10.05 4.46 0.74
CA PRO A 75 -10.66 3.97 -0.50
C PRO A 75 -10.38 4.88 -1.71
N GLY A 76 -10.03 4.26 -2.83
CA GLY A 76 -9.64 4.93 -4.07
C GLY A 76 -8.25 5.56 -4.05
N ALA A 77 -7.42 5.31 -3.03
CA ALA A 77 -6.05 5.80 -2.96
C ALA A 77 -5.21 5.36 -4.17
N TYR A 78 -5.38 4.11 -4.63
CA TYR A 78 -4.65 3.57 -5.78
C TYR A 78 -4.96 4.35 -7.07
N TYR A 79 -6.23 4.54 -7.40
CA TYR A 79 -6.61 5.27 -8.61
C TYR A 79 -6.28 6.76 -8.53
N ARG A 80 -6.38 7.38 -7.36
CA ARG A 80 -5.89 8.76 -7.17
C ARG A 80 -4.38 8.86 -7.37
N MET A 81 -3.62 7.89 -6.87
CA MET A 81 -2.17 7.81 -7.10
C MET A 81 -1.88 7.66 -8.60
N LEU A 82 -2.56 6.77 -9.31
CA LEU A 82 -2.39 6.60 -10.77
C LEU A 82 -2.73 7.89 -11.54
N ALA A 83 -3.85 8.54 -11.23
CA ALA A 83 -4.24 9.79 -11.85
C ALA A 83 -3.19 10.89 -11.61
N LYS A 84 -2.64 10.96 -10.40
CA LYS A 84 -1.57 11.91 -10.08
C LYS A 84 -0.28 11.57 -10.84
N ALA A 85 0.09 10.30 -10.95
CA ALA A 85 1.26 9.86 -11.72
C ALA A 85 1.12 10.21 -13.21
N GLU A 86 -0.06 10.00 -13.80
CA GLU A 86 -0.36 10.40 -15.17
C GLU A 86 -0.25 11.93 -15.34
N GLN A 87 -0.82 12.70 -14.41
CA GLN A 87 -0.72 14.16 -14.42
C GLN A 87 0.74 14.63 -14.39
N ILE A 88 1.56 14.06 -13.49
CA ILE A 88 2.99 14.39 -13.35
C ILE A 88 3.74 14.07 -14.64
N THR A 89 3.48 12.90 -15.21
CA THR A 89 4.12 12.47 -16.46
C THR A 89 3.78 13.41 -17.61
N ARG A 90 2.50 13.80 -17.73
CA ARG A 90 2.03 14.73 -18.77
C ARG A 90 2.58 16.14 -18.59
N ALA A 91 2.69 16.61 -17.35
CA ALA A 91 3.19 17.94 -17.01
C ALA A 91 4.72 18.04 -17.07
N GLY A 92 5.44 16.92 -17.16
CA GLY A 92 6.91 16.88 -17.10
C GLY A 92 7.47 17.15 -15.69
N GLY A 93 6.64 17.11 -14.67
CA GLY A 93 7.01 17.44 -13.29
C GLY A 93 5.81 17.48 -12.35
N ASN A 94 6.06 17.36 -11.05
CA ASN A 94 5.01 17.45 -10.04
C ASN A 94 4.78 18.91 -9.64
N SER A 95 3.63 19.46 -10.04
CA SER A 95 3.19 20.82 -9.69
C SER A 95 3.12 21.09 -8.19
N ASP A 96 2.91 20.04 -7.39
CA ASP A 96 2.72 20.15 -5.94
C ASP A 96 4.04 19.91 -5.21
N ALA A 97 5.13 19.61 -5.93
CA ALA A 97 6.44 19.43 -5.32
C ALA A 97 6.98 20.77 -4.85
N VAL A 98 7.52 20.77 -3.63
CA VAL A 98 8.28 21.89 -3.08
C VAL A 98 9.77 21.58 -3.15
N PRO A 99 10.64 22.59 -3.28
CA PRO A 99 12.08 22.42 -3.15
C PRO A 99 12.47 21.69 -1.86
N PHE A 100 13.52 20.87 -1.94
CA PHE A 100 14.00 20.10 -0.80
C PHE A 100 14.42 21.00 0.38
N GLU A 101 15.01 22.17 0.10
CA GLU A 101 15.43 23.14 1.11
C GLU A 101 14.25 23.67 1.93
N ASP A 102 13.10 23.91 1.29
CA ASP A 102 11.88 24.36 1.97
C ASP A 102 11.36 23.27 2.92
N MET A 103 11.42 22.01 2.49
CA MET A 103 11.05 20.88 3.34
C MET A 103 12.00 20.75 4.54
N GLN A 104 13.32 20.90 4.35
CA GLN A 104 14.30 20.88 5.43
C GLN A 104 14.10 22.03 6.43
N ALA A 105 13.80 23.23 5.93
CA ALA A 105 13.50 24.40 6.76
C ALA A 105 12.25 24.15 7.64
N LEU A 106 11.19 23.56 7.07
CA LEU A 106 9.99 23.17 7.81
C LEU A 106 10.28 22.13 8.90
N ILE A 107 11.10 21.11 8.61
CA ILE A 107 11.48 20.08 9.58
C ILE A 107 12.28 20.71 10.73
N ARG A 108 13.28 21.53 10.43
CA ARG A 108 14.09 22.23 11.44
C ARG A 108 13.22 23.10 12.34
N LYS A 109 12.26 23.83 11.77
CA LYS A 109 11.29 24.65 12.51
C LYS A 109 10.43 23.82 13.47
N ARG A 110 10.05 22.60 13.08
CA ARG A 110 9.27 21.68 13.94
C ARG A 110 10.09 21.08 15.08
N GLN A 111 11.38 20.85 14.86
CA GLN A 111 12.30 20.24 15.84
C GLN A 111 12.89 21.24 16.84
N GLY A 112 12.86 22.54 16.53
CA GLY A 112 13.30 23.62 17.43
C GLY A 112 12.23 24.08 18.43
N ARG A 113 11.20 23.26 18.68
CA ARG A 113 10.17 23.43 19.71
C ARG A 113 10.27 22.26 20.68
#